data_AF-A0A645IRN0-F1
#
_entry.id   AF-A0A645IRN0-F1
#
_cell.length_a   1.000
_cell.length_b   1.000
_cell.length_c   1.000
_cell.angle_alpha   90.00
_cell.angle_beta   90.00
_cell.angle_gamma   90.00
#
_symmetry.space_group_name_H-M   'P 1'
#
loop_
_entity.id
_entity.type
_entity.pdbx_description
1 polymer ?
#
loop_
_entity_poly.entity_id
_entity_poly.type
_entity_poly.pdbx_seq_one_letter_code
_entity_poly.pdbx_strand_id
1 'polypeptide(L)' 'MAGAIGAGGLGAVALTHGYQNFNKTIMYTIVVILIILVALIQFIGDRLYKKLK' A
#
# COMPACT_ATOMS: atom_id res chain seq x y z
N MET A 1 11.41 -4.35 5.59
CA MET A 1 11.38 -2.94 5.13
C MET A 1 11.66 -2.86 3.62
N ALA A 2 10.76 -3.35 2.76
CA ALA A 2 11.01 -3.38 1.30
C ALA A 2 10.97 -1.98 0.65
N GLY A 3 10.13 -1.05 1.18
CA GLY A 3 10.07 0.34 0.70
C GLY A 3 11.25 1.22 1.12
N ALA A 4 11.94 0.89 2.21
CA ALA A 4 13.11 1.65 2.68
C ALA A 4 14.43 1.18 2.03
N ILE A 5 14.48 -0.05 1.49
CA ILE A 5 15.67 -0.65 0.88
C ILE A 5 15.68 -0.41 -0.66
N GLY A 6 15.10 0.70 -1.14
CA GLY A 6 15.29 1.16 -2.52
C GLY A 6 14.60 0.32 -3.62
N ALA A 7 13.67 -0.58 -3.30
CA ALA A 7 12.98 -1.43 -4.28
C ALA A 7 11.97 -0.68 -5.21
N GLY A 8 11.95 0.65 -5.22
CA GLY A 8 11.17 1.47 -6.16
C GLY A 8 9.63 1.42 -6.01
N GLY A 9 9.10 0.80 -4.97
CA GLY A 9 7.65 0.64 -4.78
C GLY A 9 6.91 1.88 -4.24
N LEU A 10 5.58 1.79 -4.14
CA LEU A 10 4.70 2.85 -3.61
C LEU A 10 5.16 3.37 -2.22
N GLY A 11 5.71 2.50 -1.38
CA GLY A 11 6.26 2.89 -0.07
C GLY A 11 7.51 3.77 -0.14
N ALA A 12 8.33 3.64 -1.19
CA ALA A 12 9.48 4.52 -1.42
C ALA A 12 9.00 5.92 -1.83
N VAL A 13 7.98 5.99 -2.69
CA VAL A 13 7.33 7.26 -3.08
C VAL A 13 6.71 7.95 -1.86
N ALA A 14 6.10 7.20 -0.93
CA ALA A 14 5.56 7.76 0.31
C ALA A 14 6.64 8.34 1.22
N LEU A 15 7.79 7.66 1.33
CA LEU A 15 8.92 8.14 2.12
C LEU A 15 9.54 9.40 1.50
N THR A 16 9.82 9.40 0.20
CA THR A 16 10.51 10.50 -0.45
C THR A 16 9.57 11.68 -0.72
N HIS A 17 8.40 11.44 -1.32
CA HIS A 17 7.48 12.53 -1.71
C HIS A 17 6.43 12.87 -0.66
N GLY A 18 6.09 11.96 0.25
CA GLY A 18 5.15 12.24 1.34
C GLY A 18 5.88 12.73 2.60
N TYR A 19 6.79 11.90 3.12
CA TYR A 19 7.43 12.13 4.42
C TYR A 19 8.56 13.16 4.34
N GLN A 20 9.54 12.99 3.45
CA GLN A 20 10.67 13.94 3.35
C GLN A 20 10.25 15.33 2.87
N ASN A 21 9.23 15.41 2.00
CA ASN A 21 8.69 16.69 1.53
C ASN A 21 7.58 17.25 2.45
N PHE A 22 7.26 16.59 3.58
CA PHE A 22 6.14 16.94 4.48
C PHE A 22 4.79 17.16 3.76
N ASN A 23 4.63 16.56 2.58
CA ASN A 23 3.43 16.70 1.77
C ASN A 23 2.39 15.69 2.26
N LYS A 24 1.57 16.14 3.21
CA LYS A 24 0.51 15.32 3.82
C LYS A 24 -0.45 14.74 2.79
N THR A 25 -0.74 15.48 1.71
CA THR A 25 -1.64 15.03 0.64
C THR A 25 -1.11 13.74 0.00
N ILE A 26 0.16 13.72 -0.41
CA ILE A 26 0.80 12.55 -1.02
C ILE A 26 0.88 11.38 -0.04
N MET A 27 1.23 11.68 1.23
CA MET A 27 1.29 10.67 2.29
C MET A 27 -0.06 9.97 2.48
N TYR A 28 -1.16 10.71 2.61
CA TYR A 28 -2.49 10.13 2.76
C TYR A 28 -2.95 9.36 1.53
N THR A 29 -2.69 9.87 0.32
CA THR A 29 -3.04 9.17 -0.92
C THR A 29 -2.39 7.79 -0.98
N ILE A 30 -1.09 7.68 -0.69
CA ILE A 30 -0.39 6.39 -0.78
C ILE A 30 -0.87 5.43 0.32
N VAL A 31 -1.12 5.92 1.53
CA VAL A 31 -1.72 5.10 2.60
C VAL A 31 -3.06 4.52 2.17
N VAL A 32 -3.94 5.35 1.59
CA VAL A 32 -5.25 4.89 1.10
C VAL A 32 -5.09 3.84 0.00
N ILE A 33 -4.18 4.04 -0.95
CA ILE A 33 -3.91 3.06 -2.02
C ILE A 33 -3.45 1.72 -1.43
N LEU A 34 -2.54 1.73 -0.46
CA LEU A 34 -2.06 0.50 0.19
C LEU A 34 -3.17 -0.23 0.93
N ILE A 35 -4.06 0.50 1.62
CA ILE A 35 -5.22 -0.08 2.31
C ILE A 35 -6.16 -0.75 1.30
N ILE A 36 -6.48 -0.08 0.19
CA ILE A 36 -7.34 -0.64 -0.85
C ILE A 36 -6.72 -1.90 -1.44
N LEU A 37 -5.42 -1.90 -1.73
CA LEU A 37 -4.72 -3.05 -2.29
C LEU A 37 -4.79 -4.26 -1.36
N VAL A 38 -4.53 -4.06 -0.07
CA VAL A 38 -4.63 -5.14 0.93
C VAL A 38 -6.06 -5.64 1.07
N ALA A 39 -7.04 -4.72 1.10
CA ALA A 39 -8.45 -5.07 1.18
C ALA A 39 -8.92 -5.90 -0.03
N LEU A 40 -8.44 -5.56 -1.25
CA LEU A 40 -8.73 -6.35 -2.45
C LEU A 40 -8.15 -7.76 -2.36
N ILE A 41 -6.91 -7.90 -1.89
CA ILE A 41 -6.26 -9.21 -1.70
C ILE A 41 -7.03 -10.04 -0.67
N GLN A 42 -7.42 -9.45 0.46
CA GLN A 42 -8.22 -10.11 1.49
C GLN A 42 -9.59 -10.53 0.94
N PHE A 43 -10.27 -9.65 0.20
CA PHE A 43 -11.56 -9.95 -0.40
C PHE A 43 -11.48 -11.11 -1.39
N ILE A 44 -10.43 -11.16 -2.22
CA ILE A 44 -10.17 -12.26 -3.16
C ILE A 44 -9.87 -13.55 -2.39
N GLY A 45 -9.01 -13.48 -1.36
CA GLY A 45 -8.66 -14.61 -0.51
C GLY A 45 -9.87 -15.21 0.18
N ASP A 46 -10.73 -14.38 0.76
CA ASP A 46 -11.97 -14.79 1.44
C ASP A 46 -12.98 -15.38 0.46
N ARG A 47 -13.14 -14.78 -0.73
CA ARG A 47 -13.99 -15.32 -1.80
C ARG A 47 -13.51 -16.69 -2.27
N LEU A 48 -12.20 -16.85 -2.43
CA LEU A 48 -11.60 -18.11 -2.88
C LEU A 48 -11.73 -19.19 -1.80
N TYR A 49 -11.45 -18.84 -0.54
CA TYR A 49 -11.60 -19.74 0.60
C TYR A 49 -13.04 -20.25 0.76
N LYS A 50 -14.03 -19.36 0.65
CA LYS A 50 -15.45 -19.73 0.71
C LYS A 50 -15.90 -20.61 -0.46
N LYS A 51 -15.18 -20.59 -1.59
CA LYS A 51 -15.50 -21.40 -2.78
C LYS A 51 -14.82 -22.78 -2.75
N LEU A 52 -13.76 -22.92 -1.96
CA LEU A 52 -13.00 -24.15 -1.74
C LEU A 52 -13.54 -24.99 -0.56
N LYS A 53 -14.40 -24.40 0.27
CA LYS A 53 -15.14 -25.07 1.33
C LYS A 53 -16.51 -25.51 0.83
#